data_AF-A0A9E4W320-F1
#
_entry.id   AF-A0A9E4W320-F1
#
_cell.length_a   1.000
_cell.length_b   1.000
_cell.length_c   1.000
_cell.angle_alpha   90.00
_cell.angle_beta   90.00
_cell.angle_gamma   90.00
#
_symmetry.space_group_name_H-M   'P 1'
#
loop_
_entity.id
_entity.type
_entity.pdbx_description
1 polymer ?
#
loop_
_entity_poly.entity_id
_entity_poly.type
_entity_poly.pdbx_seq_one_letter_code
_entity_poly.pdbx_strand_id
1 'polypeptide(L)'
;MPKNEVEIVSSCAECGTEIETVTVKKDNMMLTTKELAWCSKCQADRPQVIDVAGRLDSIKKEQQSYPKAVPAEPFPRQASGR
;
A
#
# COMPACT_ATOMS: atom_id res chain seq x y z
N MET A 1 15.55 7.10 -20.35
CA MET A 1 15.54 8.19 -19.34
C MET A 1 14.69 7.74 -18.17
N PRO A 2 15.00 8.13 -16.92
CA PRO A 2 14.08 7.90 -15.82
C PRO A 2 12.76 8.59 -16.15
N LYS A 3 11.62 7.93 -15.93
CA LYS A 3 10.33 8.61 -15.94
C LYS A 3 10.34 9.57 -14.74
N ASN A 4 10.34 10.87 -15.03
CA ASN A 4 10.27 11.92 -14.01
C ASN A 4 8.84 12.17 -13.52
N GLU A 5 7.87 11.44 -14.07
CA GLU A 5 6.47 11.54 -13.74
C GLU A 5 6.00 10.24 -13.07
N VAL A 6 5.14 10.41 -12.08
CA VAL A 6 4.59 9.36 -11.22
C VAL A 6 3.09 9.57 -11.14
N GLU A 7 2.32 8.50 -11.29
CA GLU A 7 0.89 8.51 -11.02
C GLU A 7 0.64 8.29 -9.53
N ILE A 8 -0.13 9.20 -8.93
CA ILE A 8 -0.60 9.09 -7.56
C ILE A 8 -2.10 8.91 -7.54
N VAL A 9 -2.57 8.05 -6.63
CA VAL A 9 -3.96 7.71 -6.40
C VAL A 9 -4.35 8.22 -5.02
N SER A 10 -5.39 9.04 -4.96
CA SER A 10 -6.03 9.44 -3.71
C SER A 10 -7.26 8.58 -3.46
N SER A 11 -7.39 8.07 -2.25
CA SER A 11 -8.50 7.20 -1.85
C SER A 11 -9.06 7.65 -0.50
N CYS A 12 -10.35 7.40 -0.28
CA CYS A 12 -10.99 7.67 1.00
C CYS A 12 -10.36 6.81 2.11
N ALA A 13 -9.92 7.43 3.19
CA ALA A 13 -9.30 6.72 4.31
C ALA A 13 -10.24 5.76 5.06
N GLU A 14 -11.56 6.01 4.99
CA GLU A 14 -12.57 5.20 5.69
C GLU A 14 -12.97 3.95 4.88
N CYS A 15 -13.29 4.13 3.60
CA CYS A 15 -13.87 3.06 2.78
C CYS A 15 -12.98 2.57 1.64
N GLY A 16 -11.81 3.19 1.45
CA GLY A 16 -10.84 2.83 0.41
C GLY A 16 -11.31 3.11 -1.02
N THR A 17 -12.38 3.86 -1.22
CA THR A 17 -12.84 4.22 -2.57
C THR A 17 -11.91 5.26 -3.17
N GLU A 18 -11.45 5.01 -4.39
CA GLU A 18 -10.65 5.96 -5.17
C GLU A 18 -11.44 7.25 -5.40
N ILE A 19 -10.81 8.38 -5.12
CA ILE A 19 -11.37 9.72 -5.27
C ILE A 19 -10.82 10.35 -6.54
N GLU A 20 -9.51 10.30 -6.73
CA GLU A 20 -8.83 10.91 -7.86
C GLU A 20 -7.49 10.22 -8.13
N THR A 21 -7.09 10.15 -9.40
CA THR A 21 -5.75 9.74 -9.83
C THR A 21 -5.13 10.84 -10.69
N VAL A 22 -3.91 11.28 -10.33
CA VAL A 22 -3.20 12.37 -11.04
C VAL A 22 -1.75 12.01 -11.32
N THR A 23 -1.23 12.52 -12.44
CA THR A 23 0.19 12.38 -12.81
C THR A 23 0.95 13.61 -12.35
N VAL A 24 1.95 13.41 -11.50
CA VAL A 24 2.80 14.47 -10.94
C VAL A 24 4.25 14.23 -11.26
N LYS A 25 5.05 15.30 -11.32
CA LYS A 25 6.51 15.14 -11.32
C LYS A 25 6.95 14.52 -9.99
N LYS A 26 7.92 13.62 -10.05
CA LYS A 26 8.44 12.90 -8.87
C LYS A 26 8.86 13.84 -7.74
N ASP A 27 9.48 14.97 -8.08
CA ASP A 27 9.93 15.97 -7.09
C ASP A 27 8.78 16.78 -6.46
N ASN A 28 7.60 16.76 -7.09
CA ASN A 28 6.40 17.47 -6.63
C ASN A 28 5.36 16.51 -6.01
N MET A 29 5.74 15.27 -5.76
CA MET A 29 4.82 14.25 -5.25
C MET A 29 4.48 14.49 -3.78
N MET A 30 3.21 14.73 -3.49
CA MET A 30 2.69 14.94 -2.14
C MET A 30 1.82 13.74 -1.71
N LEU A 31 2.39 12.83 -0.93
CA LEU A 31 1.72 11.59 -0.47
C LEU A 31 0.99 11.75 0.87
N THR A 32 0.94 12.96 1.42
CA THR A 32 0.28 13.22 2.70
C THR A 32 -0.38 14.57 2.62
N THR A 33 -1.65 14.62 3.02
CA THR A 33 -2.43 15.84 3.10
C THR A 33 -3.21 15.86 4.41
N LYS A 34 -3.57 17.05 4.86
CA LYS A 34 -4.53 17.25 5.97
C LYS A 34 -5.91 17.65 5.46
N GLU A 35 -6.05 17.80 4.16
CA GLU A 35 -7.30 18.20 3.53
C GLU A 35 -8.30 17.04 3.55
N LEU A 36 -9.58 17.39 3.58
CA LEU A 36 -10.68 16.45 3.43
C LEU A 36 -11.14 16.51 1.98
N ALA A 37 -11.57 15.37 1.45
CA ALA A 37 -12.20 15.30 0.15
C ALA A 37 -13.55 14.59 0.23
N TRP A 38 -14.45 15.01 -0.65
CA TRP A 38 -15.77 14.42 -0.77
C TRP A 38 -15.69 12.98 -1.28
N CYS A 39 -16.18 12.02 -0.50
CA CYS A 39 -16.28 10.63 -0.90
C CYS A 39 -17.70 10.29 -1.36
N SER A 40 -17.87 9.86 -2.62
CA SER A 40 -19.18 9.50 -3.19
C SER A 40 -19.84 8.30 -2.50
N LYS A 41 -19.06 7.33 -2.00
CA LYS A 41 -19.59 6.18 -1.24
C LYS A 41 -19.98 6.54 0.19
N CYS A 42 -19.18 7.35 0.88
CA CYS A 42 -19.47 7.74 2.25
C CYS A 42 -20.45 8.92 2.34
N GLN A 43 -20.67 9.63 1.23
CA GLN A 43 -21.50 10.84 1.15
C GLN A 43 -21.11 11.90 2.20
N ALA A 44 -19.81 12.09 2.40
CA ALA A 44 -19.25 13.01 3.38
C ALA A 44 -17.82 13.41 2.99
N ASP A 45 -17.35 14.53 3.53
CA ASP A 45 -15.94 14.93 3.49
C ASP A 45 -15.13 14.03 4.41
N ARG A 46 -14.12 13.36 3.84
CA ARG A 46 -13.30 12.36 4.54
C ARG A 46 -11.81 12.61 4.33
N PRO A 47 -10.97 12.18 5.29
CA PRO A 47 -9.52 12.18 5.08
C PRO A 47 -9.15 11.31 3.88
N GLN A 48 -8.05 11.67 3.23
CA GLN A 48 -7.52 10.95 2.08
C GLN A 48 -6.25 10.19 2.43
N VAL A 49 -6.10 9.02 1.82
CA VAL A 49 -4.84 8.29 1.72
C VAL A 49 -4.34 8.47 0.30
N ILE A 50 -3.16 9.05 0.14
CA ILE A 50 -2.53 9.26 -1.18
C ILE A 50 -1.38 8.27 -1.31
N ASP A 51 -1.35 7.54 -2.41
CA ASP A 51 -0.34 6.51 -2.67
C ASP A 51 0.11 6.51 -4.13
N VAL A 52 1.24 5.87 -4.42
CA VAL A 52 1.72 5.69 -5.80
C VAL A 52 0.93 4.57 -6.47
N ALA A 53 0.43 4.82 -7.68
CA ALA A 53 -0.28 3.84 -8.47
C ALA A 53 0.54 2.55 -8.65
N GLY A 54 -0.09 1.39 -8.48
CA GLY A 54 0.55 0.09 -8.64
C GLY A 54 1.47 -0.35 -7.48
N ARG A 55 1.64 0.44 -6.41
CA ARG A 55 2.42 0.03 -5.23
C ARG A 55 1.84 -1.23 -4.59
N LEU A 56 0.53 -1.25 -4.34
CA LEU A 56 -0.16 -2.40 -3.73
C LEU A 56 -0.05 -3.67 -4.59
N ASP A 57 -0.15 -3.55 -5.91
CA ASP A 57 -0.01 -4.70 -6.80
C ASP A 57 1.43 -5.20 -6.86
N SER A 58 2.41 -4.31 -6.76
CA SER A 58 3.82 -4.67 -6.62
C SER A 58 4.07 -5.44 -5.32
N ILE A 59 3.48 -4.99 -4.20
CA ILE A 59 3.56 -5.70 -2.91
C ILE A 59 2.94 -7.09 -3.02
N LYS A 60 1.75 -7.23 -3.61
CA LYS A 60 1.11 -8.53 -3.82
C LYS A 60 1.99 -9.46 -4.65
N LYS A 61 2.55 -8.96 -5.75
CA LYS A 61 3.45 -9.72 -6.62
C LYS A 61 4.71 -10.16 -5.89
N GLU A 62 5.27 -9.30 -5.05
CA GLU A 62 6.42 -9.61 -4.22
C GLU A 62 6.09 -10.71 -3.20
N GLN A 63 4.99 -10.56 -2.47
CA GLN A 63 4.53 -11.56 -1.49
C GLN A 63 4.27 -12.94 -2.13
N GLN A 64 3.76 -12.97 -3.36
CA GLN A 64 3.57 -14.22 -4.11
C GLN A 64 4.88 -14.92 -4.48
N SER A 65 6.00 -14.19 -4.53
CA SER A 65 7.31 -14.75 -4.84
C SER A 65 8.04 -15.32 -3.62
N TYR A 66 7.51 -15.11 -2.41
CA TYR A 66 8.13 -15.59 -1.18
C TYR A 66 8.08 -17.13 -1.08
N PRO A 67 9.15 -17.77 -0.57
CA PRO A 67 9.13 -19.20 -0.31
C PRO A 67 8.06 -19.52 0.74
N LYS A 68 7.45 -20.71 0.62
CA LYS A 68 6.50 -21.19 1.62
C LYS A 68 7.21 -21.29 2.97
N ALA A 69 6.58 -20.76 4.03
CA ALA A 69 7.07 -20.93 5.38
C ALA A 69 7.16 -22.43 5.69
N VAL A 70 8.38 -22.90 5.98
CA VAL A 70 8.62 -24.26 6.45
C VAL A 70 8.77 -24.24 7.98
N PRO A 71 8.24 -25.25 8.70
CA PRO A 71 8.47 -25.36 10.13
C PRO A 71 9.97 -25.40 10.43
N ALA A 72 10.38 -24.76 11.52
CA ALA A 72 11.75 -24.88 12.00
C ALA A 72 12.04 -26.33 12.37
N GLU A 73 13.19 -26.86 11.96
CA GLU A 73 13.67 -28.15 12.46
C GLU A 73 13.94 -28.02 13.97
N PRO A 74 13.38 -28.92 14.80
CA PRO A 74 13.64 -28.90 16.24
C PRO A 74 15.14 -29.07 16.52
N PHE A 75 15.69 -28.25 17.41
CA PHE A 75 17.07 -28.40 17.83
C PHE A 75 17.29 -29.79 18.47
N PRO A 76 18.35 -30.53 18.12
CA PRO A 76 18.55 -31.93 18.52
C PRO A 76 18.78 -32.18 20.02
N ARG A 77 18.58 -31.19 20.91
CA ARG A 77 18.77 -31.31 22.37
C ARG A 77 17.49 -31.33 23.22
N GLN A 78 16.29 -31.32 22.63
CA GLN A 78 15.03 -31.33 23.38
C GLN A 78 14.26 -32.68 23.33
N ALA A 79 14.91 -33.78 22.95
CA ALA A 79 14.28 -35.10 22.85
C ALA A 79 14.31 -35.95 24.13
N SER A 80 14.55 -35.37 25.31
CA SER A 80 14.57 -36.14 26.56
C SER A 80 14.26 -35.24 27.76
N GLY A 81 12.97 -35.15 28.09
CA GLY A 81 12.45 -34.44 29.25
C GLY A 81 11.04 -34.92 29.59
N ARG A 82 10.92 -36.19 29.98
CA ARG A 82 9.82 -36.72 30.81
C ARG A 82 10.43 -37.59 31.90
#